data_AF-A0A1L8D439-F1
#
_entry.id   AF-A0A1L8D439-F1
#
_cell.length_a   1.000
_cell.length_b   1.000
_cell.length_c   1.000
_cell.angle_alpha   90.00
_cell.angle_beta   90.00
_cell.angle_gamma   90.00
#
_symmetry.space_group_name_H-M   'P 1'
#
loop_
_entity.id
_entity.type
_entity.pdbx_description
1 polymer ?
#
loop_
_entity_poly.entity_id
_entity_poly.type
_entity_poly.pdbx_seq_one_letter_code
_entity_poly.pdbx_strand_id
1 'polypeptide(L)'
;MKDKGFTLVELLVVLVIGSIILLVVFNLFVFTYNLWFKGQKAIDYQEQLRFAMDRMAREIRTATAVYNPYVNPPSPGTAYTQVYLINTVNNDTYRVYYYLNSLNKTLYRKVYYPNNNQTTDPLISDVNFAVYYLGYDAVTNKIYNLKLNLSLINKPSATLSTSVVTRLKR
;
A
#
# COMPACT_ATOMS: atom_id res chain seq x y z
N MET A 1 38.93 63.70 1.20
CA MET A 1 37.80 62.77 0.93
C MET A 1 36.95 62.77 2.19
N LYS A 2 35.63 62.99 2.09
CA LYS A 2 34.75 63.25 3.24
C LYS A 2 33.92 62.00 3.47
N ASP A 3 34.28 61.21 4.48
CA ASP A 3 33.53 60.01 4.86
C ASP A 3 32.17 60.44 5.42
N LYS A 4 31.11 60.17 4.66
CA LYS A 4 29.74 60.40 5.12
C LYS A 4 29.36 59.25 6.04
N GLY A 5 29.27 59.53 7.34
CA GLY A 5 28.79 58.57 8.33
C GLY A 5 27.31 58.22 8.10
N PHE A 6 26.94 56.99 8.43
CA PHE A 6 25.57 56.48 8.35
C PHE A 6 24.65 57.27 9.28
N THR A 7 23.48 57.67 8.80
CA THR A 7 22.51 58.35 9.66
C THR A 7 21.66 57.34 10.43
N LEU A 8 21.22 57.72 11.63
CA LEU A 8 20.41 56.88 12.51
C LEU A 8 19.08 56.46 11.84
N VAL A 9 18.50 57.36 11.04
CA VAL A 9 17.27 57.10 10.28
C VAL A 9 17.48 56.05 9.20
N GLU A 10 18.62 56.10 8.51
CA GLU A 10 18.97 55.16 7.44
C GLU A 10 19.12 53.72 7.99
N LEU A 11 19.68 53.59 9.19
CA LEU A 11 19.79 52.30 9.89
C LEU A 11 18.42 51.75 10.33
N LEU A 12 17.51 52.62 10.80
CA LEU A 12 16.14 52.22 11.14
C LEU A 12 15.35 51.73 9.92
N VAL A 13 15.47 52.43 8.79
CA VAL A 13 14.80 52.02 7.54
C VAL A 13 15.31 50.67 7.05
N VAL A 14 16.63 50.45 7.10
CA VAL A 14 17.24 49.16 6.72
C VAL A 14 16.75 48.03 7.62
N LEU A 15 16.62 48.25 8.93
CA LEU A 15 16.10 47.24 9.85
C LEU A 15 14.64 46.89 9.57
N VAL A 16 13.80 47.88 9.30
CA VAL A 16 12.38 47.67 8.96
C VAL A 16 12.27 46.86 7.66
N ILE A 17 12.97 47.27 6.60
CA ILE A 17 12.96 46.54 5.32
C ILE A 17 13.52 45.12 5.51
N GLY A 18 14.61 44.98 6.26
CA GLY A 18 15.22 43.68 6.58
C GLY A 18 14.26 42.74 7.30
N SER A 19 13.50 43.23 8.28
CA SER A 19 12.50 42.44 9.00
C SER A 19 11.35 41.97 8.10
N ILE A 20 10.90 42.80 7.16
CA ILE A 20 9.87 42.43 6.18
C ILE A 20 10.39 41.32 5.28
N ILE A 21 11.62 41.46 4.77
CA ILE A 21 12.25 40.43 3.92
C ILE A 21 12.40 39.10 4.68
N LEU A 22 12.88 39.15 5.93
CA LEU A 22 13.00 37.95 6.76
C LEU A 22 11.66 37.26 6.98
N LEU A 23 10.59 38.02 7.18
CA LEU A 23 9.24 37.48 7.34
C LEU A 23 8.80 36.74 6.06
N VAL A 24 9.06 37.30 4.88
CA VAL A 24 8.72 36.65 3.60
C VAL A 24 9.52 35.35 3.43
N VAL A 25 10.83 35.38 3.67
CA VAL A 25 11.71 34.20 3.56
C VAL A 25 11.27 33.10 4.54
N PHE A 26 10.93 33.48 5.77
CA PHE A 26 10.49 32.53 6.78
C PHE A 26 9.19 31.83 6.38
N ASN A 27 8.21 32.58 5.85
CA ASN A 27 6.96 31.99 5.37
C ASN A 27 7.19 31.04 4.20
N LEU A 28 8.06 31.41 3.25
CA LEU A 28 8.42 30.54 2.13
C LEU A 28 9.11 29.25 2.60
N PHE A 29 9.99 29.35 3.60
CA PHE A 29 10.63 28.20 4.21
C PHE A 29 9.62 27.25 4.87
N VAL A 30 8.71 27.78 5.71
CA VAL A 30 7.66 26.99 6.38
C VAL A 30 6.73 26.34 5.36
N PHE A 31 6.37 27.05 4.30
CA PHE A 31 5.56 26.51 3.21
C PHE A 31 6.26 25.33 2.53
N THR A 32 7.53 25.50 2.17
CA THR A 32 8.34 24.46 1.50
C THR A 32 8.52 23.24 2.39
N TYR A 33 8.79 23.44 3.68
CA TYR A 33 8.92 22.35 4.65
C TYR A 33 7.62 21.53 4.77
N ASN A 34 6.48 22.20 4.86
CA ASN A 34 5.18 21.52 4.95
C ASN A 34 4.85 20.75 3.67
N LEU A 35 5.19 21.29 2.50
CA LEU A 35 5.04 20.59 1.22
C LEU A 35 5.91 19.33 1.18
N TRP A 36 7.18 19.46 1.54
CA TRP A 36 8.11 18.33 1.58
C TRP A 36 7.63 17.23 2.54
N PHE A 37 7.20 17.59 3.74
CA PHE A 37 6.71 16.64 4.74
C PHE A 37 5.45 15.89 4.27
N LYS A 38 4.51 16.58 3.61
CA LYS A 38 3.33 15.93 3.01
C LYS A 38 3.71 15.02 1.85
N GLY A 39 4.69 15.43 1.04
CA GLY A 39 5.22 14.63 -0.05
C GLY A 39 5.85 13.33 0.43
N GLN A 40 6.67 13.40 1.48
CA GLN A 40 7.33 12.22 2.06
C GLN A 40 6.30 11.19 2.55
N LYS A 41 5.29 11.61 3.31
CA LYS A 41 4.22 10.69 3.75
C LYS A 41 3.50 10.02 2.58
N ALA A 42 3.24 10.75 1.50
CA ALA A 42 2.59 10.19 0.32
C ALA A 42 3.46 9.12 -0.36
N ILE A 43 4.78 9.33 -0.40
CA ILE A 43 5.75 8.35 -0.91
C ILE A 43 5.74 7.09 -0.04
N ASP A 44 5.81 7.24 1.28
CA ASP A 44 5.85 6.11 2.22
C ASP A 44 4.62 5.21 2.05
N TYR A 45 3.41 5.80 1.92
CA TYR A 45 2.20 5.02 1.68
C TYR A 45 2.20 4.32 0.31
N GLN A 46 2.72 4.96 -0.74
CA GLN A 46 2.83 4.35 -2.07
C GLN A 46 3.81 3.18 -2.07
N GLU A 47 4.91 3.28 -1.32
CA GLU A 47 5.88 2.21 -1.17
C GLU A 47 5.26 1.01 -0.44
N GLN A 48 4.53 1.24 0.65
CA GLN A 48 3.80 0.18 1.36
C GLN A 48 2.76 -0.50 0.47
N LEU A 49 2.00 0.27 -0.32
CA LEU A 49 1.06 -0.26 -1.30
C LEU A 49 1.76 -1.15 -2.33
N ARG A 50 2.89 -0.68 -2.89
CA ARG A 50 3.66 -1.41 -3.89
C ARG A 50 4.22 -2.70 -3.29
N PHE A 51 4.79 -2.64 -2.09
CA PHE A 51 5.29 -3.81 -1.37
C PHE A 51 4.19 -4.86 -1.16
N ALA A 52 3.02 -4.45 -0.66
CA ALA A 52 1.88 -5.35 -0.45
C ALA A 52 1.41 -5.98 -1.78
N MET A 53 1.31 -5.16 -2.84
CA MET A 53 0.91 -5.62 -4.17
C MET A 53 1.91 -6.58 -4.80
N ASP A 54 3.20 -6.26 -4.76
CA ASP A 54 4.27 -7.08 -5.33
C ASP A 54 4.39 -8.40 -4.60
N ARG A 55 4.22 -8.40 -3.27
CA ARG A 55 4.16 -9.63 -2.48
C ARG A 55 2.99 -10.51 -2.90
N MET A 56 1.78 -9.96 -2.96
CA MET A 56 0.59 -10.70 -3.40
C MET A 56 0.76 -11.25 -4.82
N ALA A 57 1.15 -10.40 -5.77
CA ALA A 57 1.33 -10.80 -7.16
C ALA A 57 2.38 -11.89 -7.31
N ARG A 58 3.48 -11.81 -6.56
CA ARG A 58 4.51 -12.86 -6.55
C ARG A 58 3.97 -14.17 -5.99
N GLU A 59 3.34 -14.15 -4.81
CA GLU A 59 2.79 -15.36 -4.19
C GLU A 59 1.74 -16.03 -5.08
N ILE A 60 0.88 -15.24 -5.74
CA ILE A 60 -0.08 -15.71 -6.74
C ILE A 60 0.60 -16.38 -7.93
N ARG A 61 1.65 -15.78 -8.50
CA ARG A 61 2.39 -16.36 -9.64
C ARG A 61 3.10 -17.66 -9.28
N THR A 62 3.63 -17.75 -8.05
CA THR A 62 4.38 -18.92 -7.58
C THR A 62 3.50 -20.01 -6.99
N ALA A 63 2.21 -19.73 -6.72
CA ALA A 63 1.29 -20.70 -6.15
C ALA A 63 1.12 -21.91 -7.08
N THR A 64 0.99 -23.09 -6.47
CA THR A 64 0.66 -24.33 -7.17
C THR A 64 -0.73 -24.25 -7.81
N ALA A 65 -1.67 -23.62 -7.11
CA ALA A 65 -3.01 -23.35 -7.62
C ALA A 65 -3.63 -22.17 -6.86
N VAL A 66 -4.52 -21.46 -7.54
CA VAL A 66 -5.37 -20.43 -6.95
C VAL A 66 -6.81 -20.87 -7.11
N TYR A 67 -7.59 -20.77 -6.04
CA TYR A 67 -8.97 -21.27 -6.00
C TYR A 67 -9.95 -20.15 -5.75
N ASN A 68 -11.16 -20.34 -6.26
CA ASN A 68 -12.28 -19.46 -5.96
C ASN A 68 -12.58 -19.49 -4.44
N PRO A 69 -12.46 -18.35 -3.73
CA PRO A 69 -12.62 -18.33 -2.28
C PRO A 69 -14.08 -18.52 -1.84
N TYR A 70 -15.06 -18.37 -2.73
CA TYR A 70 -16.47 -18.56 -2.40
C TYR A 70 -16.89 -20.03 -2.30
N VAL A 71 -16.14 -20.94 -2.94
CA VAL A 71 -16.47 -22.37 -2.99
C VAL A 71 -15.83 -23.14 -1.82
N ASN A 72 -14.72 -22.64 -1.28
CA ASN A 72 -14.01 -23.19 -0.13
C ASN A 72 -13.56 -22.08 0.85
N PRO A 73 -14.47 -21.32 1.48
CA PRO A 73 -14.08 -20.24 2.39
C PRO A 73 -13.61 -20.81 3.73
N PRO A 74 -12.34 -20.65 4.13
CA PRO A 74 -11.93 -20.83 5.52
C PRO A 74 -12.14 -19.48 6.19
N SER A 75 -13.39 -19.16 6.47
CA SER A 75 -13.78 -17.86 7.02
C SER A 75 -13.14 -17.64 8.41
N PRO A 76 -12.41 -16.53 8.62
CA PRO A 76 -12.51 -15.79 9.88
C PRO A 76 -13.82 -15.00 9.82
N GLY A 77 -14.74 -15.21 10.77
CA GLY A 77 -16.16 -14.77 10.74
C GLY A 77 -16.49 -13.28 10.52
N THR A 78 -15.52 -12.42 10.23
CA THR A 78 -15.65 -10.98 10.00
C THR A 78 -15.02 -10.48 8.68
N ALA A 79 -14.43 -11.37 7.87
CA ALA A 79 -13.73 -11.01 6.64
C ALA A 79 -14.10 -11.90 5.45
N TYR A 80 -14.23 -11.28 4.27
CA TYR A 80 -14.38 -12.01 3.01
C TYR A 80 -12.99 -12.39 2.50
N THR A 81 -12.72 -13.69 2.32
CA THR A 81 -11.51 -14.16 1.65
C THR A 81 -11.52 -13.67 0.21
N GLN A 82 -10.48 -12.92 -0.18
CA GLN A 82 -10.38 -12.29 -1.50
C GLN A 82 -9.38 -12.99 -2.42
N VAL A 83 -8.43 -13.76 -1.86
CA VAL A 83 -7.56 -14.65 -2.63
C VAL A 83 -7.27 -15.89 -1.81
N TYR A 84 -7.41 -17.08 -2.41
CA TYR A 84 -7.05 -18.36 -1.82
C TYR A 84 -6.00 -19.08 -2.69
N LEU A 85 -4.83 -19.31 -2.10
CA LEU A 85 -3.67 -19.92 -2.73
C LEU A 85 -3.36 -21.25 -2.07
N ILE A 86 -2.92 -22.21 -2.87
CA ILE A 86 -2.26 -23.43 -2.42
C ILE A 86 -0.83 -23.41 -2.93
N ASN A 87 0.12 -23.69 -2.04
CA ASN A 87 1.50 -23.91 -2.40
C ASN A 87 1.95 -25.26 -1.83
N THR A 88 2.69 -26.02 -2.63
CA THR A 88 3.18 -27.34 -2.27
C THR A 88 4.68 -27.35 -2.45
N VAL A 89 5.41 -27.54 -1.34
CA VAL A 89 6.87 -27.62 -1.30
C VAL A 89 7.24 -28.95 -0.68
N ASN A 90 8.01 -29.79 -1.38
CA ASN A 90 8.48 -31.09 -0.87
C ASN A 90 7.36 -31.98 -0.29
N ASN A 91 6.21 -32.06 -0.98
CA ASN A 91 4.97 -32.75 -0.56
C ASN A 91 4.17 -32.09 0.60
N ASP A 92 4.72 -31.07 1.25
CA ASP A 92 3.98 -30.29 2.24
C ASP A 92 3.14 -29.21 1.56
N THR A 93 1.84 -29.25 1.80
CA THR A 93 0.88 -28.30 1.21
C THR A 93 0.44 -27.29 2.26
N TYR A 94 0.78 -26.02 2.04
CA TYR A 94 0.29 -24.92 2.85
C TYR A 94 -0.67 -24.03 2.06
N ARG A 95 -1.59 -23.40 2.79
CA ARG A 95 -2.65 -22.56 2.23
C ARG A 95 -2.40 -21.12 2.62
N VAL A 96 -2.51 -20.20 1.66
CA VAL A 96 -2.35 -18.76 1.91
C VAL A 96 -3.63 -18.04 1.54
N TYR A 97 -4.06 -17.15 2.42
CA TYR A 97 -5.27 -16.35 2.27
C TYR A 97 -4.94 -14.87 2.37
N TYR A 98 -5.45 -14.11 1.42
CA TYR A 98 -5.52 -12.66 1.52
C TYR A 98 -6.96 -12.25 1.75
N TYR A 99 -7.19 -11.44 2.80
CA TYR A 99 -8.51 -10.95 3.13
C TYR A 99 -8.43 -9.54 3.72
N LEU A 100 -9.38 -8.69 3.34
CA LEU A 100 -9.60 -7.40 3.98
C LEU A 100 -10.52 -7.60 5.18
N ASN A 101 -10.06 -7.19 6.36
CA ASN A 101 -10.94 -7.10 7.51
C ASN A 101 -11.86 -5.89 7.34
N SER A 102 -13.16 -6.14 7.36
CA SER A 102 -14.19 -5.15 7.07
C SER A 102 -14.28 -4.02 8.09
N LEU A 103 -13.87 -4.28 9.35
CA LEU A 103 -13.95 -3.37 10.48
C LEU A 103 -12.76 -2.42 10.54
N ASN A 104 -11.54 -2.97 10.56
CA ASN A 104 -10.32 -2.16 10.73
C ASN A 104 -9.66 -1.75 9.40
N LYS A 105 -10.22 -2.19 8.25
CA LYS A 105 -9.71 -1.86 6.91
C LYS A 105 -8.25 -2.27 6.68
N THR A 106 -7.80 -3.30 7.40
CA THR A 106 -6.47 -3.87 7.26
C THR A 106 -6.53 -5.12 6.38
N LEU A 107 -5.65 -5.15 5.38
CA LEU A 107 -5.41 -6.32 4.56
C LEU A 107 -4.49 -7.27 5.31
N TYR A 108 -4.94 -8.50 5.52
CA TYR A 108 -4.17 -9.53 6.19
C TYR A 108 -3.74 -10.61 5.20
N ARG A 109 -2.61 -11.23 5.52
CA ARG A 109 -2.17 -12.50 4.96
C ARG A 109 -2.21 -13.54 6.04
N LYS A 110 -2.93 -14.63 5.80
CA LYS A 110 -3.00 -15.76 6.72
C LYS A 110 -2.46 -17.01 6.06
N VAL A 111 -1.56 -17.71 6.74
CA VAL A 111 -0.97 -18.97 6.27
C VAL A 111 -1.42 -20.09 7.18
N TYR A 112 -1.81 -21.22 6.59
CA TYR A 112 -2.10 -22.46 7.28
C TYR A 112 -1.09 -23.51 6.82
N TYR A 113 -0.32 -24.02 7.76
CA TYR A 113 0.69 -25.05 7.54
C TYR A 113 0.09 -26.45 7.70
N PRO A 114 0.72 -27.50 7.14
CA PRO A 114 0.24 -28.88 7.25
C PRO A 114 0.08 -29.38 8.68
N ASN A 115 0.87 -28.85 9.61
CA ASN A 115 0.86 -29.19 11.04
C ASN A 115 -0.23 -28.45 11.83
N ASN A 116 -1.22 -27.86 11.15
CA ASN A 116 -2.29 -27.03 11.72
C ASN A 116 -1.84 -25.70 12.35
N ASN A 117 -0.56 -25.33 12.24
CA ASN A 117 -0.12 -24.00 12.66
C ASN A 117 -0.66 -22.92 11.73
N GLN A 118 -0.97 -21.76 12.29
CA GLN A 118 -1.50 -20.62 11.56
C GLN A 118 -0.71 -19.36 11.90
N THR A 119 -0.35 -18.59 10.88
CA THR A 119 0.22 -17.24 11.07
C THR A 119 -0.69 -16.23 10.39
N THR A 120 -0.92 -15.09 11.04
CA THR A 120 -1.75 -14.00 10.50
C THR A 120 -0.96 -12.71 10.62
N ASP A 121 -0.58 -12.16 9.47
CA ASP A 121 0.27 -10.98 9.39
C ASP A 121 -0.52 -9.83 8.76
N PRO A 122 -0.56 -8.63 9.35
CA PRO A 122 -1.08 -7.44 8.68
C PRO A 122 -0.12 -7.06 7.54
N LEU A 123 -0.66 -6.79 6.34
CA LEU A 123 0.12 -6.31 5.20
C LEU A 123 0.12 -4.79 5.12
N ILE A 124 -1.07 -4.21 5.21
CA ILE A 124 -1.27 -2.76 5.09
C ILE A 124 -2.64 -2.39 5.67
N SER A 125 -2.71 -1.27 6.37
CA SER A 125 -3.95 -0.71 6.95
C SER A 125 -4.52 0.41 6.08
N ASP A 126 -5.77 0.79 6.35
CA ASP A 126 -6.45 1.93 5.74
C ASP A 126 -6.56 1.83 4.21
N VAL A 127 -6.79 0.61 3.73
CA VAL A 127 -6.91 0.29 2.30
C VAL A 127 -8.28 -0.24 1.93
N ASN A 128 -8.66 -0.01 0.68
CA ASN A 128 -9.63 -0.81 -0.03
C ASN A 128 -8.88 -1.81 -0.89
N PHE A 129 -9.32 -3.06 -0.85
CA PHE A 129 -8.78 -4.13 -1.68
C PHE A 129 -9.93 -4.80 -2.42
N ALA A 130 -9.79 -4.95 -3.74
CA ALA A 130 -10.74 -5.61 -4.60
C ALA A 130 -10.02 -6.57 -5.54
N VAL A 131 -10.65 -7.72 -5.80
CA VAL A 131 -10.12 -8.76 -6.67
C VAL A 131 -11.18 -9.12 -7.69
N TYR A 132 -10.78 -9.19 -8.96
CA TYR A 132 -11.63 -9.61 -10.06
C TYR A 132 -11.07 -10.90 -10.63
N TYR A 133 -11.87 -11.97 -10.64
CA TYR A 133 -11.49 -13.25 -11.23
C TYR A 133 -11.92 -13.25 -12.69
N LEU A 134 -10.96 -13.31 -13.61
CA LEU A 134 -11.17 -13.14 -15.04
C LEU A 134 -11.08 -14.47 -15.81
N GLY A 135 -10.41 -15.47 -15.25
CA GLY A 135 -10.34 -16.82 -15.81
C GLY A 135 -10.60 -17.84 -14.71
N TYR A 136 -11.69 -18.59 -14.82
CA TYR A 136 -12.15 -19.56 -13.83
C TYR A 136 -12.57 -20.85 -14.51
N ASP A 137 -12.07 -21.98 -14.01
CA ASP A 137 -12.55 -23.32 -14.38
C ASP A 137 -13.52 -23.82 -13.31
N ALA A 138 -14.78 -24.00 -13.71
CA ALA A 138 -15.87 -24.45 -12.85
C ALA A 138 -15.73 -25.91 -12.39
N VAL A 139 -14.99 -26.74 -13.14
CA VAL A 139 -14.81 -28.16 -12.78
C VAL A 139 -13.77 -28.29 -11.67
N THR A 140 -12.64 -27.59 -11.80
CA THR A 140 -11.54 -27.67 -10.83
C THR A 140 -11.57 -26.57 -9.75
N ASN A 141 -12.49 -25.61 -9.86
CA ASN A 141 -12.57 -24.40 -9.05
C ASN A 141 -11.31 -23.51 -9.08
N LYS A 142 -10.48 -23.66 -10.10
CA LYS A 142 -9.21 -22.94 -10.23
C LYS A 142 -9.39 -21.60 -10.93
N ILE A 143 -8.60 -20.63 -10.50
CA ILE A 143 -8.49 -19.31 -11.13
C ILE A 143 -7.16 -19.24 -11.88
N TYR A 144 -7.22 -18.80 -13.13
CA TYR A 144 -6.06 -18.64 -14.00
C TYR A 144 -5.64 -17.19 -14.16
N ASN A 145 -6.63 -16.28 -14.21
CA ASN A 145 -6.38 -14.86 -14.40
C ASN A 145 -7.14 -14.08 -13.34
N LEU A 146 -6.45 -13.16 -12.68
CA LEU A 146 -7.05 -12.28 -11.69
C LEU A 146 -6.46 -10.88 -11.78
N LYS A 147 -7.30 -9.88 -11.53
CA LYS A 147 -6.91 -8.48 -11.43
C LYS A 147 -7.06 -8.04 -9.96
N LEU A 148 -5.98 -7.51 -9.42
CA LEU A 148 -5.92 -6.99 -8.06
C LEU A 148 -5.97 -5.47 -8.12
N ASN A 149 -6.86 -4.86 -7.33
CA ASN A 149 -6.94 -3.42 -7.14
C ASN A 149 -6.75 -3.11 -5.66
N LEU A 150 -5.78 -2.24 -5.36
CA LEU A 150 -5.47 -1.81 -4.00
C LEU A 150 -5.41 -0.28 -3.97
N SER A 151 -6.12 0.37 -3.04
CA SER A 151 -6.16 1.83 -2.93
C SER A 151 -6.22 2.30 -1.48
N LEU A 152 -5.67 3.46 -1.15
CA LEU A 152 -5.83 4.07 0.17
C LEU A 152 -7.21 4.71 0.33
N ILE A 153 -7.82 4.54 1.50
CA ILE A 153 -9.17 5.07 1.79
C ILE A 153 -9.20 6.60 1.79
N ASN A 154 -8.22 7.23 2.44
CA ASN A 154 -8.18 8.68 2.61
C ASN A 154 -7.37 9.41 1.51
N LYS A 155 -6.86 8.66 0.51
CA LYS A 155 -6.01 9.15 -0.57
C LYS A 155 -6.28 8.36 -1.87
N PRO A 156 -7.44 8.53 -2.51
CA PRO A 156 -7.87 7.73 -3.66
C PRO A 156 -6.92 7.84 -4.88
N SER A 157 -6.13 8.91 -4.95
CA SER A 157 -5.08 9.10 -5.98
C SER A 157 -4.00 8.01 -5.95
N ALA A 158 -3.83 7.30 -4.83
CA ALA A 158 -2.91 6.18 -4.71
C ALA A 158 -3.68 4.86 -4.89
N THR A 159 -4.06 4.59 -6.15
CA THR A 159 -4.62 3.30 -6.55
C THR A 159 -3.59 2.55 -7.39
N LEU A 160 -3.28 1.33 -7.00
CA LEU A 160 -2.48 0.41 -7.80
C LEU A 160 -3.39 -0.69 -8.33
N SER A 161 -3.12 -1.14 -9.54
CA SER A 161 -3.82 -2.26 -10.15
C SER A 161 -2.82 -3.14 -10.87
N THR A 162 -2.93 -4.45 -10.67
CA THR A 162 -2.07 -5.42 -11.35
C THR A 162 -2.89 -6.61 -11.81
N SER A 163 -2.56 -7.12 -13.00
CA SER A 163 -3.14 -8.36 -13.53
C SER A 163 -2.11 -9.46 -13.40
N VAL A 164 -2.55 -10.61 -12.91
CA VAL A 164 -1.68 -11.73 -12.64
C VAL A 164 -2.27 -12.99 -13.26
N VAL A 165 -1.42 -13.71 -13.98
CA VAL A 165 -1.71 -15.03 -14.54
C VAL A 165 -1.07 -16.06 -13.61
N THR A 166 -1.85 -17.06 -13.20
CA THR A 166 -1.38 -18.13 -12.32
C THR A 166 -0.64 -19.17 -13.13
N ARG A 167 0.17 -19.99 -12.45
CA ARG A 167 0.91 -21.06 -13.11
C ARG A 167 -0.08 -22.11 -13.64
N LEU A 168 -0.15 -22.28 -14.97
CA LEU A 168 -0.87 -23.38 -15.57
C LEU A 168 -0.07 -24.67 -15.36
N LYS A 169 -0.67 -25.65 -14.68
CA LYS A 169 -0.10 -27.00 -14.63
C LYS A 169 -0.43 -27.65 -15.99
N ARG A 170 0.61 -27.82 -16.82
CA ARG A 170 0.57 -28.59 -18.06
C ARG A 170 0.17 -30.04 -17.78
#